data_AF-A0A452SUF2-F1
#
_entry.id   AF-A0A452SUF2-F1
#
_cell.length_a   1.000
_cell.length_b   1.000
_cell.length_c   1.000
_cell.angle_alpha   90.00
_cell.angle_beta   90.00
_cell.angle_gamma   90.00
#
_symmetry.space_group_name_H-M   'P 1'
#
loop_
_entity.id
_entity.type
_entity.pdbx_description
1 polymer ?
#
loop_
_entity_poly.entity_id
_entity_poly.type
_entity_poly.pdbx_seq_one_letter_code
_entity_poly.pdbx_strand_id
1 'polypeptide(L)'
;PATVSRYTSLDCADKSIVYALESAVIQWSRQVQLVLKRESSQPLRQGESPTPKAELDFWKSRSEDLEYIYDQLSAVKARGVAKLLDRLQSSYFPAFQAMFRDVRAALTEARDIHTHLTPLSRHLELLESLEFPEVKPRLRPLLHVVCLIWATCESYRCPGRLTVLLQELCNLLIQQASNYLSPEGLLRSEVEESQRKLHVAMDTLSFFKQVFQDRREHLRTYFRENQEVREWDFQSSLVFERLDGFLGRLLKVQDLLKTTLDFHQLGKLEFSGIRGNALSRQVQQMYDGFQEMYGVFLESSYDCLDPQSTDFENDLCEFNQRVEDLDRRLGTVFSQAFDDAPDLEHAFKLLDIAGKLLERPLVAQDASEKYLLLIRMFIQDLDTVRAIYSQRVQEEAELGFSSVHKNMPSVAGGLRWARELRQRIQGPFASFRRVTHPCMAGAEGKRMTQKYEDMLSLLEK
;
A
#
# COMPACT_ATOMS: atom_id res chain seq x y z
N PRO A 1 -38.73 -2.78 -88.28
CA PRO A 1 -38.08 -1.99 -87.19
C PRO A 1 -38.57 -2.27 -85.76
N ALA A 2 -39.27 -3.38 -85.47
CA ALA A 2 -39.86 -3.64 -84.14
C ALA A 2 -39.23 -4.82 -83.37
N THR A 3 -38.04 -5.28 -83.75
CA THR A 3 -37.38 -6.46 -83.14
C THR A 3 -36.06 -6.16 -82.44
N VAL A 4 -35.59 -4.90 -82.43
CA VAL A 4 -34.32 -4.52 -81.77
C VAL A 4 -34.53 -3.96 -80.36
N SER A 5 -35.76 -3.59 -79.97
CA SER A 5 -36.04 -2.93 -78.69
C SER A 5 -36.27 -3.86 -77.48
N ARG A 6 -36.31 -5.20 -77.67
CA ARG A 6 -36.53 -6.15 -76.56
C ARG A 6 -35.26 -6.79 -76.01
N TYR A 7 -34.11 -6.65 -76.68
CA TYR A 7 -32.84 -7.19 -76.20
C TYR A 7 -32.04 -6.22 -75.33
N THR A 8 -32.37 -4.93 -75.30
CA THR A 8 -31.68 -3.92 -74.47
C THR A 8 -32.32 -3.68 -73.09
N SER A 9 -33.59 -4.04 -72.88
CA SER A 9 -34.26 -3.80 -71.60
C SER A 9 -34.01 -4.88 -70.53
N LEU A 10 -33.71 -6.13 -70.94
CA LEU A 10 -33.27 -7.18 -69.99
C LEU A 10 -31.89 -6.86 -69.41
N ASP A 11 -30.98 -6.33 -70.23
CA ASP A 11 -29.59 -6.05 -69.83
C ASP A 11 -29.47 -4.88 -68.82
N CYS A 12 -30.41 -3.93 -68.84
CA CYS A 12 -30.45 -2.80 -67.90
C CYS A 12 -31.07 -3.18 -66.54
N ALA A 13 -32.12 -4.00 -66.56
CA ALA A 13 -32.75 -4.49 -65.33
C ALA A 13 -31.80 -5.41 -64.56
N ASP A 14 -31.11 -6.33 -65.25
CA ASP A 14 -30.11 -7.19 -64.63
C ASP A 14 -28.94 -6.37 -64.07
N LYS A 15 -28.42 -5.36 -64.80
CA LYS A 15 -27.36 -4.45 -64.30
C LYS A 15 -27.77 -3.64 -63.07
N SER A 16 -29.01 -3.16 -63.00
CA SER A 16 -29.49 -2.42 -61.82
C SER A 16 -29.64 -3.32 -60.58
N ILE A 17 -30.05 -4.57 -60.78
CA ILE A 17 -30.09 -5.59 -59.73
C ILE A 17 -28.67 -5.94 -59.27
N VAL A 18 -27.73 -6.14 -60.19
CA VAL A 18 -26.31 -6.39 -59.85
C VAL A 18 -25.74 -5.24 -59.02
N TYR A 19 -25.93 -3.99 -59.47
CA TYR A 19 -25.43 -2.82 -58.75
C TYR A 19 -26.02 -2.68 -57.34
N ALA A 20 -27.31 -2.98 -57.18
CA ALA A 20 -27.97 -2.96 -55.87
C ALA A 20 -27.42 -4.05 -54.93
N LEU A 21 -27.15 -5.26 -55.47
CA LEU A 21 -26.52 -6.34 -54.71
C LEU A 21 -25.08 -6.02 -54.32
N GLU A 22 -24.29 -5.46 -55.23
CA GLU A 22 -22.92 -5.02 -54.96
C GLU A 22 -22.88 -3.92 -53.88
N SER A 23 -23.79 -2.95 -53.97
CA SER A 23 -23.94 -1.89 -52.96
C SER A 23 -24.32 -2.46 -51.58
N ALA A 24 -25.21 -3.46 -51.54
CA ALA A 24 -25.59 -4.14 -50.30
C ALA A 24 -24.39 -4.88 -49.69
N VAL A 25 -23.59 -5.59 -50.49
CA VAL A 25 -22.37 -6.28 -50.02
C VAL A 25 -21.35 -5.29 -49.47
N ILE A 26 -21.16 -4.13 -50.09
CA ILE A 26 -20.27 -3.08 -49.58
C ILE A 26 -20.75 -2.59 -48.20
N GLN A 27 -22.06 -2.34 -48.06
CA GLN A 27 -22.63 -1.89 -46.80
C GLN A 27 -22.51 -2.94 -45.69
N TRP A 28 -22.83 -4.21 -46.01
CA TRP A 28 -22.65 -5.32 -45.07
C TRP A 28 -21.20 -5.48 -44.65
N SER A 29 -20.27 -5.41 -45.59
CA SER A 29 -18.83 -5.49 -45.30
C SER A 29 -18.39 -4.38 -44.34
N ARG A 30 -18.82 -3.13 -44.56
CA ARG A 30 -18.53 -2.02 -43.64
C ARG A 30 -19.08 -2.26 -42.24
N GLN A 31 -20.33 -2.69 -42.12
CA GLN A 31 -20.95 -2.96 -40.81
C GLN A 31 -20.27 -4.11 -40.07
N VAL A 32 -19.98 -5.22 -40.76
CA VAL A 32 -19.29 -6.36 -40.18
C VAL A 32 -17.88 -5.97 -39.74
N GLN A 33 -17.15 -5.21 -40.55
CA GLN A 33 -15.81 -4.74 -40.20
C GLN A 33 -15.82 -3.83 -38.96
N LEU A 34 -16.86 -3.01 -38.75
CA LEU A 34 -17.01 -2.22 -37.52
C LEU A 34 -17.15 -3.11 -36.28
N VAL A 35 -17.95 -4.18 -36.37
CA VAL A 35 -18.13 -5.14 -35.26
C VAL A 35 -16.84 -5.91 -35.00
N LEU A 36 -16.16 -6.37 -36.06
CA LEU A 36 -14.91 -7.13 -35.94
C LEU A 36 -13.78 -6.30 -35.32
N LYS A 37 -13.72 -4.98 -35.60
CA LYS A 37 -12.71 -4.06 -35.07
C LYS A 37 -12.89 -3.66 -33.60
N ARG A 38 -14.01 -4.03 -32.96
CA ARG A 38 -14.18 -3.79 -31.51
C ARG A 38 -13.16 -4.60 -30.73
N GLU A 39 -12.52 -3.96 -29.75
CA GLU A 39 -11.53 -4.58 -28.85
C GLU A 39 -11.97 -4.38 -27.40
N SER A 40 -11.73 -5.36 -26.54
CA SER A 40 -12.06 -5.25 -25.12
C SER A 40 -11.20 -4.23 -24.37
N SER A 41 -10.00 -3.91 -24.86
CA SER A 41 -9.13 -2.88 -24.29
C SER A 41 -9.60 -1.44 -24.51
N GLN A 42 -10.65 -1.20 -25.29
CA GLN A 42 -11.08 0.16 -25.65
C GLN A 42 -11.41 1.04 -24.43
N PRO A 43 -12.19 0.58 -23.43
CA PRO A 43 -12.50 1.38 -22.23
C PRO A 43 -11.23 1.77 -21.45
N LEU A 44 -10.31 0.81 -21.25
CA LEU A 44 -9.02 1.08 -20.60
C LEU A 44 -8.18 2.12 -21.36
N ARG A 45 -8.16 2.06 -22.70
CA ARG A 45 -7.46 3.05 -23.54
C ARG A 45 -8.10 4.44 -23.50
N GLN A 46 -9.38 4.52 -23.16
CA GLN A 46 -10.10 5.78 -22.99
C GLN A 46 -9.94 6.37 -21.58
N GLY A 47 -9.14 5.72 -20.71
CA GLY A 47 -8.90 6.17 -19.35
C GLY A 47 -9.98 5.74 -18.35
N GLU A 48 -10.91 4.88 -18.77
CA GLU A 48 -11.90 4.31 -17.86
C GLU A 48 -11.24 3.26 -16.94
N SER A 49 -11.88 2.97 -15.81
CA SER A 49 -11.44 1.97 -14.84
C SER A 49 -12.41 0.78 -14.77
N PRO A 50 -12.58 0.01 -15.85
CA PRO A 50 -13.49 -1.13 -15.88
C PRO A 50 -13.05 -2.22 -14.90
N THR A 51 -14.04 -2.98 -14.41
CA THR A 51 -13.83 -4.20 -13.63
C THR A 51 -13.87 -5.43 -14.55
N PRO A 52 -13.45 -6.63 -14.09
CA PRO A 52 -13.34 -7.83 -14.93
C PRO A 52 -14.65 -8.27 -15.59
N LYS A 53 -15.78 -7.79 -15.05
CA LYS A 53 -17.10 -7.98 -15.67
C LYS A 53 -17.17 -7.39 -17.07
N ALA A 54 -16.45 -6.29 -17.34
CA ALA A 54 -16.42 -5.67 -18.66
C ALA A 54 -15.83 -6.60 -19.72
N GLU A 55 -14.70 -7.26 -19.45
CA GLU A 55 -14.13 -8.28 -20.35
C GLU A 55 -15.10 -9.44 -20.57
N LEU A 56 -15.73 -9.94 -19.51
CA LEU A 56 -16.69 -11.05 -19.57
C LEU A 56 -17.92 -10.69 -20.42
N ASP A 57 -18.53 -9.53 -20.16
CA ASP A 57 -19.70 -9.04 -20.87
C ASP A 57 -19.36 -8.69 -22.32
N PHE A 58 -18.16 -8.16 -22.58
CA PHE A 58 -17.67 -7.91 -23.94
C PHE A 58 -17.63 -9.20 -24.76
N TRP A 59 -17.01 -10.27 -24.24
CA TRP A 59 -16.91 -11.53 -24.98
C TRP A 59 -18.25 -12.24 -25.13
N LYS A 60 -19.13 -12.14 -24.13
CA LYS A 60 -20.51 -12.60 -24.21
C LYS A 60 -21.26 -11.87 -25.33
N SER A 61 -21.33 -10.54 -25.27
CA SER A 61 -22.02 -9.71 -26.27
C SER A 61 -21.42 -9.89 -27.67
N ARG A 62 -20.09 -9.98 -27.79
CA ARG A 62 -19.42 -10.25 -29.07
C ARG A 62 -19.84 -11.60 -29.65
N SER A 63 -19.98 -12.64 -28.83
CA SER A 63 -20.43 -13.96 -29.28
C SER A 63 -21.88 -13.93 -29.79
N GLU A 64 -22.78 -13.25 -29.06
CA GLU A 64 -24.19 -13.10 -29.42
C GLU A 64 -24.37 -12.25 -30.70
N ASP A 65 -23.65 -11.13 -30.80
CA ASP A 65 -23.66 -10.24 -31.97
C ASP A 65 -23.17 -10.97 -33.24
N LEU A 66 -22.05 -11.70 -33.14
CA LEU A 66 -21.49 -12.44 -34.27
C LEU A 66 -22.34 -13.64 -34.66
N GLU A 67 -23.02 -14.28 -33.71
CA GLU A 67 -23.98 -15.35 -33.98
C GLU A 67 -25.17 -14.82 -34.78
N TYR A 68 -25.72 -13.69 -34.35
CA TYR A 68 -26.79 -13.02 -35.07
C TYR A 68 -26.38 -12.63 -36.50
N ILE A 69 -25.18 -12.06 -36.69
CA ILE A 69 -24.65 -11.72 -38.02
C ILE A 69 -24.44 -12.99 -38.86
N TYR A 70 -23.90 -14.05 -38.27
CA TYR A 70 -23.69 -15.33 -38.96
C TYR A 70 -25.02 -15.93 -39.46
N ASP A 71 -26.06 -15.90 -38.63
CA ASP A 71 -27.39 -16.40 -38.99
C ASP A 71 -28.02 -15.57 -40.12
N GLN A 72 -27.86 -14.25 -40.08
CA GLN A 72 -28.30 -13.35 -41.16
C GLN A 72 -27.58 -13.65 -42.48
N LEU A 73 -26.27 -13.85 -42.46
CA LEU A 73 -25.48 -14.20 -43.65
C LEU A 73 -25.76 -15.63 -44.15
N SER A 74 -26.17 -16.51 -43.25
CA SER A 74 -26.55 -17.90 -43.56
C SER A 74 -28.01 -18.02 -44.04
N ALA A 75 -28.81 -16.96 -43.88
CA ALA A 75 -30.20 -16.93 -44.32
C ALA A 75 -30.34 -17.21 -45.83
N VAL A 76 -31.47 -17.81 -46.21
CA VAL A 76 -31.74 -18.22 -47.61
C VAL A 76 -31.59 -17.04 -48.58
N LYS A 77 -32.00 -15.83 -48.16
CA LYS A 77 -31.88 -14.61 -48.96
C LYS A 77 -30.42 -14.22 -49.22
N ALA A 78 -29.58 -14.21 -48.19
CA ALA A 78 -28.15 -13.90 -48.31
C ALA A 78 -27.39 -14.96 -49.13
N ARG A 79 -27.73 -16.24 -48.97
CA ARG A 79 -27.21 -17.32 -49.85
C ARG A 79 -27.66 -17.17 -51.30
N GLY A 80 -28.86 -16.64 -51.54
CA GLY A 80 -29.34 -16.29 -52.87
C GLY A 80 -28.49 -15.20 -53.53
N VAL A 81 -28.16 -14.14 -52.78
CA VAL A 81 -27.24 -13.07 -53.21
C VAL A 81 -25.87 -13.62 -53.55
N ALA A 82 -25.30 -14.49 -52.69
CA ALA A 82 -24.01 -15.13 -52.94
C ALA A 82 -24.00 -15.95 -54.24
N LYS A 83 -25.04 -16.76 -54.49
CA LYS A 83 -25.17 -17.57 -55.71
C LYS A 83 -25.32 -16.72 -56.97
N LEU A 84 -26.01 -15.58 -56.88
CA LEU A 84 -26.15 -14.65 -58.00
C LEU A 84 -24.83 -13.97 -58.32
N LEU A 85 -24.11 -13.47 -57.32
CA LEU A 85 -22.80 -12.85 -57.48
C LEU A 85 -21.76 -13.82 -58.09
N ASP A 86 -21.80 -15.11 -57.69
CA ASP A 86 -20.96 -16.17 -58.26
C ASP A 86 -21.28 -16.45 -59.73
N ARG A 87 -22.58 -16.62 -60.05
CA ARG A 87 -23.03 -16.83 -61.44
C ARG A 87 -22.69 -15.67 -62.37
N LEU A 88 -22.71 -14.45 -61.84
CA LEU A 88 -22.43 -13.22 -62.58
C LEU A 88 -20.92 -12.89 -62.61
N GLN A 89 -20.07 -13.69 -61.95
CA GLN A 89 -18.63 -13.42 -61.77
C GLN A 89 -18.34 -11.98 -61.30
N SER A 90 -19.15 -11.47 -60.35
CA SER A 90 -18.97 -10.13 -59.81
C SER A 90 -17.64 -10.01 -59.05
N SER A 91 -16.96 -8.88 -59.21
CA SER A 91 -15.72 -8.55 -58.49
C SER A 91 -15.90 -8.47 -56.96
N TYR A 92 -17.15 -8.35 -56.48
CA TYR A 92 -17.46 -8.29 -55.05
C TYR A 92 -17.74 -9.66 -54.41
N PHE A 93 -17.84 -10.73 -55.20
CA PHE A 93 -18.04 -12.08 -54.66
C PHE A 93 -16.88 -12.54 -53.74
N PRO A 94 -15.59 -12.33 -54.08
CA PRO A 94 -14.48 -12.65 -53.17
C PRO A 94 -14.54 -11.88 -51.86
N ALA A 95 -14.97 -10.61 -51.90
CA ALA A 95 -15.13 -9.78 -50.70
C ALA A 95 -16.25 -10.29 -49.78
N PHE A 96 -17.37 -10.76 -50.35
CA PHE A 96 -18.43 -11.41 -49.59
C PHE A 96 -17.96 -12.73 -48.96
N GLN A 97 -17.22 -13.56 -49.70
CA GLN A 97 -16.66 -14.80 -49.17
C GLN A 97 -15.66 -14.55 -48.03
N ALA A 98 -14.79 -13.56 -48.18
CA ALA A 98 -13.86 -13.14 -47.15
C ALA A 98 -14.61 -12.69 -45.88
N MET A 99 -15.60 -11.79 -46.04
CA MET A 99 -16.44 -11.34 -44.93
C MET A 99 -17.11 -12.51 -44.19
N PHE A 100 -17.71 -13.47 -44.91
CA PHE A 100 -18.35 -14.63 -44.28
C PHE A 100 -17.36 -15.52 -43.53
N ARG A 101 -16.18 -15.75 -44.11
CA ARG A 101 -15.09 -16.50 -43.46
C ARG A 101 -14.61 -15.80 -42.20
N ASP A 102 -14.41 -14.48 -42.25
CA ASP A 102 -13.93 -13.68 -41.13
C ASP A 102 -14.96 -13.66 -39.98
N VAL A 103 -16.26 -13.53 -40.29
CA VAL A 103 -17.34 -13.66 -39.29
C VAL A 103 -17.35 -15.04 -38.65
N ARG A 104 -17.25 -16.11 -39.44
CA ARG A 104 -17.24 -17.48 -38.92
C ARG A 104 -16.04 -17.74 -38.00
N ALA A 105 -14.86 -17.24 -38.40
CA ALA A 105 -13.65 -17.36 -37.60
C ALA A 105 -13.79 -16.59 -36.27
N ALA A 106 -14.23 -15.33 -36.33
CA ALA A 106 -14.44 -14.50 -35.14
C ALA A 106 -15.54 -15.05 -34.20
N LEU A 107 -16.60 -15.65 -34.75
CA LEU A 107 -17.65 -16.30 -33.97
C LEU A 107 -17.12 -17.52 -33.22
N THR A 108 -16.31 -18.34 -33.90
CA THR A 108 -15.69 -19.52 -33.29
C THR A 108 -14.75 -19.10 -32.16
N GLU A 109 -13.94 -18.07 -32.39
CA GLU A 109 -13.05 -17.47 -31.39
C GLU A 109 -13.84 -16.91 -30.19
N ALA A 110 -14.89 -16.11 -30.43
CA ALA A 110 -15.67 -15.48 -29.37
C ALA A 110 -16.40 -16.51 -28.50
N ARG A 111 -16.94 -17.58 -29.10
CA ARG A 111 -17.58 -18.68 -28.36
C ARG A 111 -16.61 -19.46 -27.50
N ASP A 112 -15.41 -19.75 -28.03
CA ASP A 112 -14.35 -20.44 -27.29
C ASP A 112 -13.96 -19.63 -26.06
N ILE A 113 -13.65 -18.35 -26.25
CA ILE A 113 -13.28 -17.42 -25.18
C ILE A 113 -14.40 -17.28 -24.15
N HIS A 114 -15.65 -17.02 -24.58
CA HIS A 114 -16.78 -16.87 -23.67
C HIS A 114 -16.99 -18.12 -22.79
N THR A 115 -16.92 -19.30 -23.39
CA THR A 115 -17.06 -20.58 -22.68
C THR A 115 -15.97 -20.74 -21.62
N HIS A 116 -14.73 -20.39 -21.97
CA HIS A 116 -13.60 -20.49 -21.06
C HIS A 116 -13.55 -19.40 -19.97
N LEU A 117 -14.09 -18.20 -20.23
CA LEU A 117 -14.19 -17.12 -19.23
C LEU A 117 -15.32 -17.35 -18.22
N THR A 118 -16.36 -18.11 -18.56
CA THR A 118 -17.54 -18.34 -17.72
C THR A 118 -17.24 -18.81 -16.28
N PRO A 119 -16.26 -19.71 -16.01
CA PRO A 119 -15.90 -20.11 -14.64
C PRO A 119 -15.36 -18.96 -13.78
N LEU A 120 -14.81 -17.91 -14.41
CA LEU A 120 -14.28 -16.74 -13.71
C LEU A 120 -15.41 -15.91 -13.08
N SER A 121 -16.60 -15.86 -13.71
CA SER A 121 -17.76 -15.10 -13.21
C SER A 121 -18.10 -15.45 -11.77
N ARG A 122 -18.16 -16.74 -11.43
CA ARG A 122 -18.46 -17.20 -10.07
C ARG A 122 -17.40 -16.76 -9.05
N HIS A 123 -16.14 -16.68 -9.45
CA HIS A 123 -15.06 -16.25 -8.57
C HIS A 123 -15.12 -14.73 -8.35
N LEU A 124 -15.47 -13.96 -9.38
CA LEU A 124 -15.66 -12.51 -9.31
C LEU A 124 -16.88 -12.13 -8.47
N GLU A 125 -18.02 -12.79 -8.68
CA GLU A 125 -19.24 -12.61 -7.87
C GLU A 125 -18.98 -12.91 -6.40
N LEU A 126 -18.27 -14.00 -6.10
CA LEU A 126 -17.86 -14.32 -4.74
C LEU A 126 -16.96 -13.22 -4.18
N LEU A 127 -15.95 -12.77 -4.94
CA LEU A 127 -15.02 -11.72 -4.50
C LEU A 127 -15.74 -10.42 -4.16
N GLU A 128 -16.68 -10.01 -5.00
CA GLU A 128 -17.49 -8.79 -4.82
C GLU A 128 -18.45 -8.87 -3.63
N SER A 129 -18.95 -10.07 -3.32
CA SER A 129 -19.87 -10.29 -2.20
C SER A 129 -19.20 -10.31 -0.82
N LEU A 130 -17.87 -10.41 -0.77
CA LEU A 130 -17.12 -10.53 0.47
C LEU A 130 -16.77 -9.17 1.06
N GLU A 131 -16.67 -9.13 2.39
CA GLU A 131 -15.99 -8.05 3.09
C GLU A 131 -14.50 -8.03 2.71
N PHE A 132 -13.93 -6.84 2.58
CA PHE A 132 -12.56 -6.69 2.06
C PHE A 132 -11.50 -7.52 2.81
N PRO A 133 -11.50 -7.63 4.15
CA PRO A 133 -10.54 -8.48 4.87
C PRO A 133 -10.59 -9.96 4.47
N GLU A 134 -11.72 -10.43 3.93
CA GLU A 134 -11.92 -11.83 3.50
C GLU A 134 -11.55 -12.07 2.02
N VAL A 135 -11.15 -11.02 1.29
CA VAL A 135 -10.74 -11.09 -0.13
C VAL A 135 -9.42 -11.85 -0.28
N LYS A 136 -8.46 -11.65 0.64
CA LYS A 136 -7.08 -12.16 0.52
C LYS A 136 -6.99 -13.68 0.23
N PRO A 137 -7.70 -14.58 0.93
CA PRO A 137 -7.65 -16.02 0.64
C PRO A 137 -8.22 -16.41 -0.72
N ARG A 138 -9.08 -15.59 -1.33
CA ARG A 138 -9.73 -15.86 -2.62
C ARG A 138 -8.88 -15.49 -3.84
N LEU A 139 -7.83 -14.69 -3.65
CA LEU A 139 -6.93 -14.25 -4.73
C LEU A 139 -6.16 -15.42 -5.36
N ARG A 140 -5.77 -16.43 -4.57
CA ARG A 140 -5.08 -17.63 -5.07
C ARG A 140 -5.96 -18.48 -5.99
N PRO A 141 -7.19 -18.87 -5.59
CA PRO A 141 -8.14 -19.52 -6.49
C PRO A 141 -8.46 -18.69 -7.74
N LEU A 142 -8.64 -17.38 -7.59
CA LEU A 142 -8.96 -16.49 -8.72
C LEU A 142 -7.87 -16.53 -9.80
N LEU A 143 -6.61 -16.28 -9.42
CA LEU A 143 -5.49 -16.34 -10.38
C LEU A 143 -5.20 -17.75 -10.89
N HIS A 144 -5.52 -18.79 -10.12
CA HIS A 144 -5.45 -20.16 -10.61
C HIS A 144 -6.41 -20.41 -11.78
N VAL A 145 -7.64 -19.88 -11.71
CA VAL A 145 -8.60 -19.95 -12.84
C VAL A 145 -8.08 -19.18 -14.05
N VAL A 146 -7.47 -18.00 -13.84
CA VAL A 146 -6.85 -17.23 -14.94
C VAL A 146 -5.74 -18.03 -15.63
N CYS A 147 -4.88 -18.73 -14.87
CA CYS A 147 -3.86 -19.61 -15.43
C CYS A 147 -4.44 -20.80 -16.21
N LEU A 148 -5.53 -21.39 -15.71
CA LEU A 148 -6.23 -22.48 -16.42
C LEU A 148 -6.79 -21.97 -17.76
N ILE A 149 -7.43 -20.80 -17.77
CA ILE A 149 -7.95 -20.18 -19.00
C ILE A 149 -6.83 -19.95 -20.00
N TRP A 150 -5.68 -19.43 -19.57
CA TRP A 150 -4.50 -19.24 -20.41
C TRP A 150 -3.96 -20.56 -21.00
N ALA A 151 -3.94 -21.62 -20.19
CA ALA A 151 -3.46 -22.93 -20.62
C ALA A 151 -4.44 -23.62 -21.58
N THR A 152 -5.76 -23.48 -21.37
CA THR A 152 -6.77 -24.24 -22.13
C THR A 152 -7.32 -23.52 -23.35
N CYS A 153 -7.48 -22.19 -23.32
CA CYS A 153 -8.11 -21.43 -24.40
C CYS A 153 -7.06 -20.83 -25.33
N GLU A 154 -6.86 -21.44 -26.49
CA GLU A 154 -5.87 -20.97 -27.48
C GLU A 154 -6.26 -19.61 -28.05
N SER A 155 -7.56 -19.38 -28.26
CA SER A 155 -8.11 -18.11 -28.71
C SER A 155 -7.86 -16.99 -27.71
N TYR A 156 -7.85 -17.25 -26.39
CA TYR A 156 -7.58 -16.23 -25.39
C TYR A 156 -6.09 -15.99 -25.11
N ARG A 157 -5.21 -16.90 -25.56
CA ARG A 157 -3.77 -16.94 -25.28
C ARG A 157 -2.98 -15.85 -26.01
N CYS A 158 -3.34 -14.60 -25.74
CA CYS A 158 -2.75 -13.38 -26.25
C CYS A 158 -2.31 -12.50 -25.07
N PRO A 159 -1.02 -12.12 -24.97
CA PRO A 159 -0.51 -11.27 -23.88
C PRO A 159 -1.33 -10.00 -23.63
N GLY A 160 -1.82 -9.35 -24.70
CA GLY A 160 -2.62 -8.13 -24.60
C GLY A 160 -3.97 -8.34 -23.91
N ARG A 161 -4.68 -9.44 -24.21
CA ARG A 161 -5.99 -9.76 -23.60
C ARG A 161 -5.85 -10.10 -22.12
N LEU A 162 -4.84 -10.90 -21.79
CA LEU A 162 -4.54 -11.23 -20.41
C LEU A 162 -4.13 -9.98 -19.61
N THR A 163 -3.36 -9.07 -20.21
CA THR A 163 -3.00 -7.79 -19.57
C THR A 163 -4.26 -6.97 -19.23
N VAL A 164 -5.22 -6.87 -20.16
CA VAL A 164 -6.53 -6.21 -19.93
C VAL A 164 -7.26 -6.81 -18.73
N LEU A 165 -7.45 -8.14 -18.72
CA LEU A 165 -8.15 -8.81 -17.62
C LEU A 165 -7.45 -8.60 -16.27
N LEU A 166 -6.12 -8.64 -16.24
CA LEU A 166 -5.36 -8.42 -15.01
C LEU A 166 -5.41 -6.95 -14.54
N GLN A 167 -5.40 -5.97 -15.46
CA GLN A 167 -5.64 -4.56 -15.14
C GLN A 167 -7.05 -4.35 -14.57
N GLU A 168 -8.06 -4.99 -15.17
CA GLU A 168 -9.43 -4.95 -14.66
C GLU A 168 -9.53 -5.59 -13.26
N LEU A 169 -8.81 -6.69 -13.01
CA LEU A 169 -8.72 -7.30 -11.67
C LEU A 169 -8.09 -6.34 -10.66
N CYS A 170 -7.01 -5.65 -11.02
CA CYS A 170 -6.44 -4.57 -10.20
C CYS A 170 -7.49 -3.48 -9.91
N ASN A 171 -8.25 -3.06 -10.92
CA ASN A 171 -9.28 -2.04 -10.78
C ASN A 171 -10.38 -2.45 -9.78
N LEU A 172 -10.83 -3.71 -9.85
CA LEU A 172 -11.79 -4.25 -8.89
C LEU A 172 -11.23 -4.24 -7.45
N LEU A 173 -9.99 -4.68 -7.27
CA LEU A 173 -9.35 -4.70 -5.95
C LEU A 173 -9.16 -3.28 -5.38
N ILE A 174 -8.78 -2.31 -6.22
CA ILE A 174 -8.68 -0.90 -5.83
C ILE A 174 -10.06 -0.38 -5.41
N GLN A 175 -11.11 -0.69 -6.17
CA GLN A 175 -12.48 -0.28 -5.85
C GLN A 175 -12.93 -0.86 -4.50
N GLN A 176 -12.73 -2.16 -4.26
CA GLN A 176 -13.09 -2.77 -2.99
C GLN A 176 -12.26 -2.24 -1.82
N ALA A 177 -10.96 -2.00 -2.03
CA ALA A 177 -10.08 -1.40 -1.02
C ALA A 177 -10.52 0.04 -0.67
N SER A 178 -10.85 0.84 -1.68
CA SER A 178 -11.33 2.21 -1.49
C SER A 178 -12.66 2.23 -0.72
N ASN A 179 -13.61 1.35 -1.08
CA ASN A 179 -14.88 1.22 -0.36
C ASN A 179 -14.67 0.81 1.12
N TYR A 180 -13.76 -0.13 1.38
CA TYR A 180 -13.45 -0.58 2.74
C TYR A 180 -12.76 0.49 3.59
N LEU A 181 -11.83 1.24 2.99
CA LEU A 181 -11.11 2.32 3.66
C LEU A 181 -12.01 3.51 3.91
N SER A 182 -12.94 3.80 3.00
CA SER A 182 -13.83 4.97 2.97
C SER A 182 -13.04 6.28 3.09
N PRO A 183 -12.71 6.96 1.98
CA PRO A 183 -11.86 8.16 2.01
C PRO A 183 -12.29 9.22 3.02
N GLU A 184 -13.59 9.47 3.10
CA GLU A 184 -14.21 10.44 4.01
C GLU A 184 -14.14 10.00 5.48
N GLY A 185 -14.24 8.70 5.73
CA GLY A 185 -14.20 8.14 7.08
C GLY A 185 -12.78 7.96 7.60
N LEU A 186 -11.82 7.66 6.71
CA LEU A 186 -10.48 7.18 7.07
C LEU A 186 -9.69 8.18 7.93
N LEU A 187 -9.75 9.46 7.59
CA LEU A 187 -9.04 10.51 8.34
C LEU A 187 -9.84 10.98 9.56
N ARG A 188 -11.15 10.73 9.60
CA ARG A 188 -12.03 11.16 10.69
C ARG A 188 -12.19 10.12 11.80
N SER A 189 -11.98 8.84 11.49
CA SER A 189 -12.01 7.75 12.47
C SER A 189 -10.79 7.74 13.38
N GLU A 190 -10.82 6.89 14.41
CA GLU A 190 -9.68 6.70 15.30
C GLU A 190 -8.45 6.25 14.50
N VAL A 191 -7.32 6.95 14.72
CA VAL A 191 -6.07 6.76 13.96
C VAL A 191 -5.61 5.29 13.98
N GLU A 192 -5.79 4.61 15.10
CA GLU A 192 -5.38 3.20 15.28
C GLU A 192 -6.28 2.22 14.51
N GLU A 193 -7.57 2.53 14.36
CA GLU A 193 -8.46 1.79 13.48
C GLU A 193 -8.09 2.02 12.01
N SER A 194 -7.89 3.27 11.62
CA SER A 194 -7.49 3.65 10.25
C SER A 194 -6.17 2.98 9.84
N GLN A 195 -5.17 2.96 10.73
CA GLN A 195 -3.89 2.27 10.52
C GLN A 195 -4.07 0.76 10.30
N ARG A 196 -4.94 0.11 11.09
CA ARG A 196 -5.25 -1.32 10.93
C ARG A 196 -5.92 -1.59 9.59
N LYS A 197 -6.90 -0.78 9.19
CA LYS A 197 -7.57 -0.91 7.88
C LYS A 197 -6.59 -0.71 6.72
N LEU A 198 -5.74 0.31 6.78
CA LEU A 198 -4.68 0.55 5.78
C LEU A 198 -3.73 -0.63 5.66
N HIS A 199 -3.28 -1.19 6.79
CA HIS A 199 -2.40 -2.35 6.78
C HIS A 199 -3.05 -3.55 6.08
N VAL A 200 -4.31 -3.86 6.38
CA VAL A 200 -5.06 -4.95 5.73
C VAL A 200 -5.21 -4.70 4.22
N ALA A 201 -5.52 -3.47 3.81
CA ALA A 201 -5.59 -3.07 2.40
C ALA A 201 -4.26 -3.29 1.68
N MET A 202 -3.19 -2.70 2.19
CA MET A 202 -1.86 -2.79 1.58
C MET A 202 -1.33 -4.22 1.53
N ASP A 203 -1.54 -5.02 2.59
CA ASP A 203 -1.14 -6.42 2.66
C ASP A 203 -1.92 -7.28 1.65
N THR A 204 -3.23 -7.06 1.51
CA THR A 204 -4.07 -7.80 0.53
C THR A 204 -3.67 -7.48 -0.90
N LEU A 205 -3.48 -6.21 -1.23
CA LEU A 205 -3.05 -5.76 -2.56
C LEU A 205 -1.62 -6.21 -2.89
N SER A 206 -0.70 -6.13 -1.93
CA SER A 206 0.67 -6.65 -2.09
C SER A 206 0.68 -8.17 -2.27
N PHE A 207 -0.20 -8.87 -1.56
CA PHE A 207 -0.36 -10.31 -1.71
C PHE A 207 -0.88 -10.69 -3.10
N PHE A 208 -1.79 -9.91 -3.70
CA PHE A 208 -2.19 -10.12 -5.10
C PHE A 208 -0.98 -10.09 -6.05
N LYS A 209 -0.09 -9.10 -5.90
CA LYS A 209 1.15 -9.02 -6.68
C LYS A 209 2.05 -10.24 -6.46
N GLN A 210 2.20 -10.70 -5.22
CA GLN A 210 2.98 -11.91 -4.90
C GLN A 210 2.39 -13.15 -5.56
N VAL A 211 1.07 -13.34 -5.48
CA VAL A 211 0.40 -14.48 -6.11
C VAL A 211 0.51 -14.41 -7.64
N PHE A 212 0.43 -13.22 -8.24
CA PHE A 212 0.67 -13.05 -9.66
C PHE A 212 2.08 -13.50 -10.07
N GLN A 213 3.12 -13.08 -9.33
CA GLN A 213 4.50 -13.49 -9.63
C GLN A 213 4.68 -15.00 -9.45
N ASP A 214 4.18 -15.56 -8.35
CA ASP A 214 4.20 -17.02 -8.12
C ASP A 214 3.56 -17.79 -9.27
N ARG A 215 2.40 -17.34 -9.75
CA ARG A 215 1.67 -17.96 -10.87
C ARG A 215 2.40 -17.82 -12.20
N ARG A 216 3.06 -16.68 -12.41
CA ARG A 216 3.88 -16.43 -13.59
C ARG A 216 5.09 -17.37 -13.65
N GLU A 217 5.80 -17.52 -12.54
CA GLU A 217 6.98 -18.41 -12.42
C GLU A 217 6.61 -19.90 -12.55
N HIS A 218 5.45 -20.29 -12.03
CA HIS A 218 4.98 -21.68 -12.06
C HIS A 218 4.00 -21.97 -13.20
N LEU A 219 3.88 -21.09 -14.20
CA LEU A 219 2.88 -21.22 -15.26
C LEU A 219 2.99 -22.55 -16.05
N ARG A 220 4.21 -23.07 -16.19
CA ARG A 220 4.49 -24.37 -16.82
C ARG A 220 3.69 -25.54 -16.23
N THR A 221 3.30 -25.49 -14.95
CA THR A 221 2.57 -26.59 -14.29
C THR A 221 1.14 -26.74 -14.80
N TYR A 222 0.62 -25.74 -15.52
CA TYR A 222 -0.73 -25.77 -16.08
C TYR A 222 -0.78 -26.40 -17.47
N PHE A 223 0.38 -26.60 -18.10
CA PHE A 223 0.51 -27.24 -19.41
C PHE A 223 0.80 -28.73 -19.25
N ARG A 224 0.39 -29.53 -20.24
CA ARG A 224 0.74 -30.96 -20.30
C ARG A 224 2.20 -31.12 -20.69
N GLU A 225 2.86 -32.19 -20.24
CA GLU A 225 4.31 -32.43 -20.44
C GLU A 225 4.77 -32.34 -21.91
N ASN A 226 3.89 -32.63 -22.87
CA ASN A 226 4.19 -32.63 -24.31
C ASN A 226 3.67 -31.38 -25.06
N GLN A 227 3.18 -30.37 -24.34
CA GLN A 227 2.62 -29.16 -24.94
C GLN A 227 3.64 -28.01 -24.86
N GLU A 228 3.74 -27.23 -25.94
CA GLU A 228 4.54 -25.99 -25.93
C GLU A 228 3.97 -25.01 -24.90
N VAL A 229 4.80 -24.63 -23.92
CA VAL A 229 4.43 -23.67 -22.87
C VAL A 229 4.56 -22.27 -23.45
N ARG A 230 3.44 -21.54 -23.52
CA ARG A 230 3.48 -20.10 -23.79
C ARG A 230 3.48 -19.33 -22.49
N GLU A 231 4.53 -18.56 -22.27
CA GLU A 231 4.69 -17.74 -21.09
C GLU A 231 3.86 -16.45 -21.16
N TRP A 232 3.68 -15.80 -20.02
CA TRP A 232 3.14 -14.45 -19.94
C TRP A 232 4.20 -13.46 -20.42
N ASP A 233 4.23 -13.21 -21.73
CA ASP A 233 5.21 -12.34 -22.37
C ASP A 233 4.76 -10.86 -22.38
N PHE A 234 4.76 -10.24 -21.20
CA PHE A 234 4.50 -8.80 -21.03
C PHE A 234 5.14 -8.27 -19.74
N GLN A 235 5.44 -6.97 -19.68
CA GLN A 235 6.01 -6.38 -18.47
C GLN A 235 4.97 -6.26 -17.35
N SER A 236 5.34 -6.63 -16.11
CA SER A 236 4.45 -6.54 -14.95
C SER A 236 3.97 -5.11 -14.68
N SER A 237 4.76 -4.10 -15.07
CA SER A 237 4.41 -2.67 -14.95
C SER A 237 3.13 -2.33 -15.70
N LEU A 238 2.86 -2.96 -16.85
CA LEU A 238 1.65 -2.74 -17.63
C LEU A 238 0.39 -3.15 -16.84
N VAL A 239 0.48 -4.16 -15.99
CA VAL A 239 -0.65 -4.64 -15.17
C VAL A 239 -0.83 -3.79 -13.91
N PHE A 240 0.29 -3.40 -13.28
CA PHE A 240 0.28 -2.84 -11.93
C PHE A 240 0.38 -1.32 -11.85
N GLU A 241 0.53 -0.58 -12.95
CA GLU A 241 0.70 0.88 -12.94
C GLU A 241 -0.28 1.61 -11.98
N ARG A 242 -1.59 1.38 -12.16
CA ARG A 242 -2.62 2.00 -11.31
C ARG A 242 -2.61 1.46 -9.88
N LEU A 243 -2.37 0.17 -9.70
CA LEU A 243 -2.30 -0.47 -8.38
C LEU A 243 -1.12 0.05 -7.57
N ASP A 244 0.03 0.26 -8.22
CA ASP A 244 1.26 0.76 -7.62
C ASP A 244 1.11 2.24 -7.25
N GLY A 245 0.46 3.04 -8.11
CA GLY A 245 0.04 4.41 -7.76
C GLY A 245 -0.86 4.45 -6.52
N PHE A 246 -1.86 3.57 -6.46
CA PHE A 246 -2.75 3.45 -5.29
C PHE A 246 -2.00 3.01 -4.02
N LEU A 247 -1.15 1.98 -4.10
CA LEU A 247 -0.31 1.56 -2.98
C LEU A 247 0.63 2.67 -2.48
N GLY A 248 1.23 3.42 -3.42
CA GLY A 248 2.04 4.59 -3.11
C GLY A 248 1.24 5.67 -2.37
N ARG A 249 -0.02 5.88 -2.76
CA ARG A 249 -0.93 6.80 -2.07
C ARG A 249 -1.29 6.30 -0.66
N LEU A 250 -1.59 5.01 -0.50
CA LEU A 250 -1.86 4.40 0.82
C LEU A 250 -0.68 4.56 1.77
N LEU A 251 0.56 4.42 1.29
CA LEU A 251 1.78 4.67 2.08
C LEU A 251 1.84 6.11 2.59
N LYS A 252 1.60 7.10 1.72
CA LYS A 252 1.56 8.52 2.11
C LYS A 252 0.52 8.78 3.21
N VAL A 253 -0.68 8.23 3.07
CA VAL A 253 -1.75 8.36 4.08
C VAL A 253 -1.37 7.63 5.39
N GLN A 254 -0.72 6.48 5.29
CA GLN A 254 -0.23 5.75 6.45
C GLN A 254 0.80 6.57 7.24
N ASP A 255 1.73 7.23 6.55
CA ASP A 255 2.78 8.04 7.18
C ASP A 255 2.22 9.33 7.78
N LEU A 256 1.23 9.95 7.13
CA LEU A 256 0.43 11.03 7.71
C LEU A 256 -0.19 10.59 9.04
N LEU A 257 -0.92 9.47 9.05
CA LEU A 257 -1.58 8.95 10.26
C LEU A 257 -0.59 8.52 11.35
N LYS A 258 0.60 8.00 10.99
CA LYS A 258 1.66 7.67 11.97
C LYS A 258 2.16 8.94 12.65
N THR A 259 2.43 9.98 11.86
CA THR A 259 2.83 11.29 12.37
C THR A 259 1.74 11.84 13.28
N THR A 260 0.47 11.75 12.87
CA THR A 260 -0.65 12.14 13.71
C THR A 260 -0.66 11.39 15.04
N LEU A 261 -0.46 10.06 15.04
CA LEU A 261 -0.41 9.28 16.28
C LEU A 261 0.72 9.71 17.22
N ASP A 262 1.90 10.01 16.67
CA ASP A 262 3.04 10.51 17.46
C ASP A 262 2.69 11.86 18.10
N PHE A 263 2.16 12.80 17.33
CA PHE A 263 1.83 14.15 17.80
C PHE A 263 0.64 14.19 18.77
N HIS A 264 -0.25 13.20 18.77
CA HIS A 264 -1.26 13.04 19.82
C HIS A 264 -0.66 12.81 21.22
N GLN A 265 0.59 12.34 21.30
CA GLN A 265 1.30 12.23 22.59
C GLN A 265 1.64 13.59 23.18
N LEU A 266 1.82 14.63 22.35
CA LEU A 266 2.11 16.00 22.82
C LEU A 266 0.98 16.57 23.66
N GLY A 267 -0.28 16.25 23.34
CA GLY A 267 -1.44 16.72 24.12
C GLY A 267 -1.48 16.17 25.55
N LYS A 268 -0.69 15.14 25.87
CA LYS A 268 -0.56 14.55 27.22
C LYS A 268 0.78 14.87 27.87
N LEU A 269 1.66 15.60 27.18
CA LEU A 269 3.02 15.82 27.61
C LEU A 269 3.10 17.03 28.55
N GLU A 270 3.36 16.76 29.82
CA GLU A 270 3.52 17.79 30.84
C GLU A 270 4.93 17.78 31.42
N PHE A 271 5.58 18.94 31.38
CA PHE A 271 6.88 19.14 32.02
C PHE A 271 6.71 19.64 33.44
N SER A 272 7.34 18.94 34.38
CA SER A 272 7.46 19.37 35.77
C SER A 272 8.78 20.12 36.00
N GLY A 273 8.81 21.04 36.97
CA GLY A 273 10.02 21.79 37.36
C GLY A 273 9.87 23.30 37.25
N ILE A 274 10.97 24.03 37.47
CA ILE A 274 10.97 25.50 37.60
C ILE A 274 10.49 26.18 36.30
N ARG A 275 10.90 25.66 35.14
CA ARG A 275 10.43 26.11 33.82
C ARG A 275 9.32 25.21 33.24
N GLY A 276 8.85 24.21 34.00
CA GLY A 276 7.90 23.21 33.52
C GLY A 276 6.60 23.80 32.97
N ASN A 277 6.02 24.79 33.65
CA ASN A 277 4.81 25.48 33.17
C ASN A 277 5.03 26.24 31.84
N ALA A 278 6.21 26.84 31.65
CA ALA A 278 6.52 27.57 30.42
C ALA A 278 6.74 26.60 29.25
N LEU A 279 7.46 25.49 29.48
CA LEU A 279 7.72 24.45 28.49
C LEU A 279 6.43 23.70 28.11
N SER A 280 5.59 23.36 29.10
CA SER A 280 4.29 22.71 28.85
C SER A 280 3.36 23.61 28.02
N ARG A 281 3.39 24.94 28.26
CA ARG A 281 2.64 25.89 27.42
C ARG A 281 3.16 25.95 25.98
N GLN A 282 4.48 25.86 25.78
CA GLN A 282 5.05 25.79 24.43
C GLN A 282 4.62 24.50 23.71
N VAL A 283 4.60 23.37 24.41
CA VAL A 283 4.09 22.10 23.85
C VAL A 283 2.61 22.18 23.52
N GLN A 284 1.80 22.77 24.38
CA GLN A 284 0.38 22.96 24.09
C GLN A 284 0.19 23.81 22.83
N GLN A 285 0.94 24.91 22.68
CA GLN A 285 0.88 25.73 21.45
C GLN A 285 1.32 24.96 20.20
N MET A 286 2.31 24.07 20.32
CA MET A 286 2.71 23.18 19.22
C MET A 286 1.60 22.19 18.88
N TYR A 287 0.92 21.64 19.89
CA TYR A 287 -0.18 20.72 19.70
C TYR A 287 -1.40 21.40 19.07
N ASP A 288 -1.75 22.61 19.52
CA ASP A 288 -2.84 23.40 18.94
C ASP A 288 -2.55 23.71 17.46
N GLY A 289 -1.32 24.14 17.15
CA GLY A 289 -0.88 24.35 15.76
C GLY A 289 -0.91 23.06 14.94
N PHE A 290 -0.58 21.91 15.54
CA PHE A 290 -0.73 20.60 14.90
C PHE A 290 -2.20 20.27 14.56
N GLN A 291 -3.12 20.52 15.50
CA GLN A 291 -4.55 20.27 15.29
C GLN A 291 -5.12 21.16 14.17
N GLU A 292 -4.72 22.42 14.09
CA GLU A 292 -5.12 23.32 13.00
C GLU A 292 -4.65 22.81 11.63
N MET A 293 -3.40 22.35 11.54
CA MET A 293 -2.87 21.77 10.31
C MET A 293 -3.58 20.48 9.92
N TYR A 294 -3.85 19.60 10.88
CA TYR A 294 -4.57 18.36 10.63
C TYR A 294 -6.04 18.62 10.26
N GLY A 295 -6.64 19.69 10.79
CA GLY A 295 -7.99 20.15 10.49
C GLY A 295 -8.24 20.38 9.01
N VAL A 296 -7.22 20.85 8.26
CA VAL A 296 -7.31 21.03 6.80
C VAL A 296 -7.71 19.71 6.11
N PHE A 297 -7.11 18.58 6.51
CA PHE A 297 -7.43 17.28 5.93
C PHE A 297 -8.82 16.76 6.34
N LEU A 298 -9.33 17.17 7.50
CA LEU A 298 -10.66 16.76 7.99
C LEU A 298 -11.80 17.52 7.28
N GLU A 299 -11.54 18.78 6.94
CA GLU A 299 -12.49 19.70 6.28
C GLU A 299 -12.43 19.62 4.76
N SER A 300 -11.37 19.01 4.21
CA SER A 300 -11.18 18.85 2.77
C SER A 300 -12.29 18.02 2.11
N SER A 301 -12.64 18.42 0.89
CA SER A 301 -13.66 17.75 0.06
C SER A 301 -13.09 16.77 -0.96
N TYR A 302 -11.77 16.71 -1.12
CA TYR A 302 -11.11 15.81 -2.06
C TYR A 302 -10.99 14.38 -1.50
N ASP A 303 -10.80 13.41 -2.39
CA ASP A 303 -10.51 12.01 -2.03
C ASP A 303 -9.01 11.86 -1.66
N CYS A 304 -8.74 11.59 -0.38
CA CYS A 304 -7.39 11.37 0.10
C CYS A 304 -6.74 10.06 -0.41
N LEU A 305 -7.50 9.15 -1.04
CA LEU A 305 -7.02 7.90 -1.63
C LEU A 305 -6.81 7.98 -3.14
N ASP A 306 -7.29 9.02 -3.82
CA ASP A 306 -7.11 9.19 -5.26
C ASP A 306 -5.66 9.54 -5.62
N PRO A 307 -4.94 8.69 -6.39
CA PRO A 307 -3.57 8.97 -6.82
C PRO A 307 -3.46 10.16 -7.78
N GLN A 308 -4.55 10.58 -8.43
CA GLN A 308 -4.55 11.71 -9.37
C GLN A 308 -4.81 13.06 -8.68
N SER A 309 -5.19 13.06 -7.40
CA SER A 309 -5.45 14.27 -6.64
C SER A 309 -4.15 15.00 -6.31
N THR A 310 -3.93 16.12 -7.00
CA THR A 310 -2.81 17.05 -6.74
C THR A 310 -3.00 17.87 -5.47
N ASP A 311 -4.25 18.14 -5.09
CA ASP A 311 -4.58 18.99 -3.94
C ASP A 311 -4.07 18.37 -2.63
N PHE A 312 -4.35 17.09 -2.40
CA PHE A 312 -3.79 16.38 -1.26
C PHE A 312 -2.27 16.32 -1.27
N GLU A 313 -1.63 16.20 -2.45
CA GLU A 313 -0.17 16.16 -2.51
C GLU A 313 0.44 17.50 -2.08
N ASN A 314 -0.18 18.61 -2.48
CA ASN A 314 0.22 19.95 -2.06
C ASN A 314 0.02 20.13 -0.55
N ASP A 315 -1.16 19.79 -0.02
CA ASP A 315 -1.46 19.90 1.41
C ASP A 315 -0.55 19.00 2.25
N LEU A 316 -0.26 17.79 1.79
CA LEU A 316 0.67 16.87 2.46
C LEU A 316 2.09 17.40 2.44
N CYS A 317 2.53 18.04 1.37
CA CYS A 317 3.84 18.68 1.29
C CYS A 317 3.96 19.83 2.30
N GLU A 318 2.95 20.70 2.38
CA GLU A 318 2.90 21.78 3.36
C GLU A 318 2.85 21.24 4.80
N PHE A 319 2.03 20.23 5.05
CA PHE A 319 1.96 19.56 6.34
C PHE A 319 3.32 19.01 6.77
N ASN A 320 4.02 18.30 5.89
CA ASN A 320 5.34 17.73 6.20
C ASN A 320 6.38 18.81 6.53
N GLN A 321 6.37 19.94 5.80
CA GLN A 321 7.27 21.06 6.10
C GLN A 321 7.00 21.64 7.49
N ARG A 322 5.73 21.80 7.86
CA ARG A 322 5.36 22.32 9.18
C ARG A 322 5.59 21.30 10.30
N VAL A 323 5.41 20.01 10.06
CA VAL A 323 5.80 18.93 10.99
C VAL A 323 7.30 18.97 11.26
N GLU A 324 8.11 19.22 10.23
CA GLU A 324 9.55 19.36 10.37
C GLU A 324 9.95 20.54 11.28
N ASP A 325 9.23 21.66 11.21
CA ASP A 325 9.39 22.78 12.15
C ASP A 325 9.00 22.39 13.58
N LEU A 326 7.86 21.72 13.75
CA LEU A 326 7.42 21.24 15.06
C LEU A 326 8.41 20.26 15.68
N ASP A 327 9.00 19.36 14.89
CA ASP A 327 10.02 18.42 15.36
C ASP A 327 11.28 19.14 15.86
N ARG A 328 11.77 20.16 15.15
CA ARG A 328 12.90 20.99 15.62
C ARG A 328 12.58 21.74 16.91
N ARG A 329 11.38 22.31 16.98
CA ARG A 329 10.91 23.01 18.18
C ARG A 329 10.79 22.05 19.36
N LEU A 330 10.28 20.84 19.14
CA LEU A 330 10.19 19.79 20.15
C LEU A 330 11.58 19.34 20.62
N GLY A 331 12.54 19.15 19.72
CA GLY A 331 13.94 18.86 20.06
C GLY A 331 14.57 19.95 20.93
N THR A 332 14.27 21.22 20.63
CA THR A 332 14.72 22.36 21.43
C THR A 332 14.07 22.38 22.81
N VAL A 333 12.75 22.18 22.91
CA VAL A 333 12.01 22.12 24.18
C VAL A 333 12.52 20.97 25.05
N PHE A 334 12.71 19.79 24.47
CA PHE A 334 13.27 18.64 25.16
C PHE A 334 14.68 18.93 25.67
N SER A 335 15.54 19.53 24.85
CA SER A 335 16.90 19.90 25.25
C SER A 335 16.91 20.88 26.43
N GLN A 336 16.03 21.88 26.42
CA GLN A 336 15.88 22.83 27.53
C GLN A 336 15.36 22.16 28.80
N ALA A 337 14.37 21.26 28.68
CA ALA A 337 13.84 20.49 29.79
C ALA A 337 14.91 19.60 30.41
N PHE A 338 15.75 18.97 29.58
CA PHE A 338 16.85 18.12 30.01
C PHE A 338 17.93 18.92 30.75
N ASP A 339 18.30 20.09 30.23
CA ASP A 339 19.31 20.95 30.85
C ASP A 339 18.86 21.53 32.21
N ASP A 340 17.54 21.61 32.45
CA ASP A 340 16.95 21.98 33.74
C ASP A 340 16.84 20.84 34.75
N ALA A 341 17.09 19.59 34.33
CA ALA A 341 16.92 18.45 35.22
C ALA A 341 17.94 18.51 36.36
N PRO A 342 17.49 18.59 37.63
CA PRO A 342 18.41 18.78 38.76
C PRO A 342 19.20 17.51 39.09
N ASP A 343 18.64 16.34 38.80
CA ASP A 343 19.24 15.06 39.09
C ASP A 343 18.93 14.01 38.02
N LEU A 344 19.57 12.85 38.18
CA LEU A 344 19.46 11.72 37.26
C LEU A 344 18.05 11.12 37.22
N GLU A 345 17.31 11.16 38.32
CA GLU A 345 15.94 10.62 38.39
C GLU A 345 14.99 11.47 37.55
N HIS A 346 15.08 12.80 37.65
CA HIS A 346 14.31 13.72 36.83
C HIS A 346 14.65 13.58 35.34
N ALA A 347 15.94 13.43 35.00
CA ALA A 347 16.35 13.23 33.61
C ALA A 347 15.78 11.92 33.02
N PHE A 348 15.75 10.82 33.78
CA PHE A 348 15.10 9.58 33.34
C PHE A 348 13.57 9.72 33.20
N LYS A 349 12.90 10.43 34.11
CA LYS A 349 11.47 10.72 33.98
C LYS A 349 11.15 11.52 32.71
N LEU A 350 12.01 12.47 32.33
CA LEU A 350 11.86 13.22 31.07
C LEU A 350 11.97 12.31 29.84
N LEU A 351 12.90 11.35 29.85
CA LEU A 351 13.03 10.36 28.78
C LEU A 351 11.78 9.49 28.69
N ASP A 352 11.24 9.04 29.83
CA ASP A 352 10.03 8.22 29.89
C ASP A 352 8.78 8.98 29.40
N ILE A 353 8.64 10.26 29.78
CA ILE A 353 7.50 11.11 29.37
C ILE A 353 7.57 11.42 27.87
N ALA A 354 8.76 11.73 27.34
CA ALA A 354 8.95 12.00 25.92
C ALA A 354 8.76 10.74 25.06
N GLY A 355 9.15 9.56 25.57
CA GLY A 355 8.83 8.26 24.99
C GLY A 355 9.18 8.17 23.50
N LYS A 356 8.18 7.84 22.66
CA LYS A 356 8.37 7.65 21.22
C LYS A 356 8.71 8.93 20.46
N LEU A 357 8.43 10.10 21.02
CA LEU A 357 8.79 11.37 20.39
C LEU A 357 10.30 11.51 20.23
N LEU A 358 11.08 10.86 21.09
CA LEU A 358 12.55 10.81 21.00
C LEU A 358 13.07 9.90 19.88
N GLU A 359 12.23 9.02 19.33
CA GLU A 359 12.59 8.17 18.20
C GLU A 359 12.45 8.91 16.86
N ARG A 360 11.77 10.07 16.85
CA ARG A 360 11.59 10.88 15.64
C ARG A 360 12.95 11.43 15.18
N PRO A 361 13.31 11.35 13.89
CA PRO A 361 14.70 11.55 13.44
C PRO A 361 15.35 12.87 13.86
N LEU A 362 14.64 13.99 13.73
CA LEU A 362 15.15 15.31 14.09
C LEU A 362 15.27 15.50 15.61
N VAL A 363 14.30 15.00 16.37
CA VAL A 363 14.33 15.04 17.84
C VAL A 363 15.42 14.13 18.38
N ALA A 364 15.61 12.94 17.78
CA ALA A 364 16.65 12.00 18.12
C ALA A 364 18.05 12.58 17.90
N GLN A 365 18.23 13.37 16.85
CA GLN A 365 19.48 14.07 16.56
C GLN A 365 19.84 15.04 17.70
N ASP A 366 18.89 15.87 18.14
CA ASP A 366 19.09 16.82 19.23
C ASP A 366 19.25 16.12 20.59
N ALA A 367 18.50 15.03 20.82
CA ALA A 367 18.55 14.26 22.07
C ALA A 367 19.83 13.42 22.22
N SER A 368 20.51 13.06 21.12
CA SER A 368 21.69 12.18 21.11
C SER A 368 22.79 12.66 22.06
N GLU A 369 23.08 13.96 22.06
CA GLU A 369 24.10 14.55 22.95
C GLU A 369 23.70 14.48 24.43
N LYS A 370 22.39 14.53 24.72
CA LYS A 370 21.86 14.49 26.09
C LYS A 370 22.06 13.11 26.74
N TYR A 371 22.07 12.02 25.97
CA TYR A 371 22.42 10.70 26.51
C TYR A 371 23.86 10.61 27.02
N LEU A 372 24.80 11.31 26.39
CA LEU A 372 26.17 11.39 26.91
C LEU A 372 26.24 12.19 28.22
N LEU A 373 25.46 13.27 28.34
CA LEU A 373 25.34 14.03 29.57
C LEU A 373 24.74 13.17 30.70
N LEU A 374 23.72 12.36 30.41
CA LEU A 374 23.13 11.41 31.35
C LEU A 374 24.17 10.44 31.93
N ILE A 375 25.01 9.86 31.05
CA ILE A 375 26.11 8.98 31.47
C ILE A 375 27.08 9.74 32.39
N ARG A 376 27.45 10.97 32.05
CA ARG A 376 28.35 11.81 32.86
C ARG A 376 27.77 12.12 34.24
N MET A 377 26.49 12.45 34.32
CA MET A 377 25.78 12.69 35.59
C MET A 377 25.86 11.45 36.51
N PHE A 378 25.65 10.25 35.96
CA PHE A 378 25.77 9.03 36.75
C PHE A 378 27.21 8.71 37.16
N ILE A 379 28.19 8.94 36.28
CA ILE A 379 29.62 8.81 36.63
C ILE A 379 29.98 9.73 37.80
N GLN A 380 29.44 10.96 37.85
CA GLN A 380 29.65 11.90 38.94
C GLN A 380 28.91 11.50 40.23
N ASP A 381 27.71 10.92 40.12
CA ASP A 381 27.02 10.34 41.28
C ASP A 381 27.81 9.15 41.87
N LEU A 382 28.40 8.30 41.02
CA LEU A 382 29.29 7.21 41.45
C LEU A 382 30.56 7.74 42.16
N ASP A 383 31.16 8.85 41.69
CA ASP A 383 32.26 9.50 42.39
C ASP A 383 31.83 10.04 43.75
N THR A 384 30.63 10.61 43.83
CA THR A 384 30.06 11.12 45.08
C THR A 384 29.87 10.00 46.09
N VAL A 385 29.30 8.86 45.66
CA VAL A 385 29.13 7.66 46.49
C VAL A 385 30.48 7.11 46.95
N ARG A 386 31.51 7.14 46.07
CA ARG A 386 32.87 6.76 46.42
C ARG A 386 33.48 7.67 47.49
N ALA A 387 33.31 8.98 47.36
CA ALA A 387 33.81 9.94 48.33
C ALA A 387 33.15 9.73 49.71
N ILE A 388 31.82 9.51 49.75
CA ILE A 388 31.08 9.18 50.96
C ILE A 388 31.61 7.89 51.60
N TYR A 389 31.91 6.88 50.77
CA TYR A 389 32.48 5.62 51.26
C TYR A 389 33.89 5.82 51.87
N SER A 390 34.79 6.47 51.13
CA SER A 390 36.16 6.72 51.60
C SER A 390 36.21 7.59 52.85
N GLN A 391 35.35 8.60 52.95
CA GLN A 391 35.25 9.44 54.14
C GLN A 391 34.88 8.61 55.37
N ARG A 392 33.89 7.72 55.25
CA ARG A 392 33.48 6.86 56.37
C ARG A 392 34.60 5.92 56.82
N VAL A 393 35.32 5.32 55.86
CA VAL A 393 36.46 4.43 56.16
C VAL A 393 37.55 5.19 56.91
N GLN A 394 37.81 6.45 56.53
CA GLN A 394 38.76 7.31 57.22
C GLN A 394 38.30 7.68 58.64
N GLU A 395 37.04 8.07 58.81
CA GLU A 395 36.45 8.39 60.13
C GLU A 395 36.51 7.18 61.08
N GLU A 396 36.24 5.97 60.58
CA GLU A 396 36.33 4.74 61.35
C GLU A 396 37.77 4.43 61.77
N ALA A 397 38.75 4.69 60.90
CA ALA A 397 40.17 4.53 61.19
C ALA A 397 40.70 5.55 62.22
N GLU A 398 40.20 6.79 62.21
CA GLU A 398 40.64 7.86 63.10
C GLU A 398 39.96 7.82 64.48
N LEU A 399 38.64 7.56 64.53
CA LEU A 399 37.84 7.65 65.74
C LEU A 399 37.53 6.28 66.37
N GLY A 400 37.77 5.19 65.65
CA GLY A 400 37.48 3.81 66.09
C GLY A 400 35.98 3.45 66.04
N PHE A 401 35.12 4.36 65.58
CA PHE A 401 33.69 4.12 65.36
C PHE A 401 33.17 5.00 64.21
N SER A 402 32.24 4.48 63.41
CA SER A 402 31.52 5.28 62.41
C SER A 402 30.18 5.80 62.93
N SER A 403 29.74 6.95 62.43
CA SER A 403 28.38 7.42 62.63
C SER A 403 27.35 6.44 62.05
N VAL A 404 26.33 6.10 62.84
CA VAL A 404 25.21 5.24 62.44
C VAL A 404 23.88 5.97 62.59
N HIS A 405 22.85 5.45 61.94
CA HIS A 405 21.48 5.94 62.09
C HIS A 405 21.05 5.96 63.55
N LYS A 406 20.16 6.90 63.90
CA LYS A 406 19.61 7.02 65.26
C LYS A 406 19.04 5.68 65.72
N ASN A 407 19.35 5.29 66.96
CA ASN A 407 18.90 4.05 67.60
C ASN A 407 19.36 2.76 66.91
N MET A 408 20.47 2.78 66.16
CA MET A 408 21.05 1.56 65.56
C MET A 408 22.35 1.13 66.25
N PRO A 409 22.53 -0.18 66.52
CA PRO A 409 23.84 -0.74 66.87
C PRO A 409 24.85 -0.57 65.73
N SER A 410 26.14 -0.51 66.05
CA SER A 410 27.23 -0.26 65.09
C SER A 410 27.20 -1.17 63.86
N VAL A 411 27.14 -2.50 64.08
CA VAL A 411 27.14 -3.50 63.01
C VAL A 411 25.89 -3.39 62.12
N ALA A 412 24.70 -3.32 62.72
CA ALA A 412 23.44 -3.21 61.98
C ALA A 412 23.34 -1.87 61.23
N GLY A 413 23.84 -0.79 61.82
CA GLY A 413 23.89 0.54 61.20
C GLY A 413 24.88 0.61 60.03
N GLY A 414 26.03 -0.06 60.13
CA GLY A 414 26.99 -0.20 59.03
C GLY A 414 26.41 -0.97 57.85
N LEU A 415 25.82 -2.14 58.09
CA LEU A 415 25.16 -2.94 57.05
C LEU A 415 24.01 -2.17 56.38
N ARG A 416 23.19 -1.45 57.15
CA ARG A 416 22.10 -0.64 56.61
C ARG A 416 22.63 0.48 55.70
N TRP A 417 23.66 1.20 56.12
CA TRP A 417 24.25 2.27 55.31
C TRP A 417 24.85 1.73 54.00
N ALA A 418 25.57 0.61 54.04
CA ALA A 418 26.12 -0.02 52.84
C ALA A 418 25.00 -0.43 51.87
N ARG A 419 23.90 -0.98 52.41
CA ARG A 419 22.70 -1.30 51.63
C ARG A 419 22.04 -0.06 51.03
N GLU A 420 21.99 1.06 51.74
CA GLU A 420 21.43 2.33 51.25
C GLU A 420 22.28 2.91 50.09
N LEU A 421 23.61 2.88 50.20
CA LEU A 421 24.50 3.28 49.10
C LEU A 421 24.36 2.35 47.89
N ARG A 422 24.22 1.05 48.11
CA ARG A 422 23.97 0.07 47.05
C ARG A 422 22.63 0.36 46.35
N GLN A 423 21.57 0.64 47.10
CA GLN A 423 20.27 0.97 46.52
C GLN A 423 20.31 2.27 45.69
N ARG A 424 21.05 3.29 46.16
CA ARG A 424 21.23 4.55 45.44
C ARG A 424 21.82 4.36 44.04
N ILE A 425 22.83 3.50 43.89
CA ILE A 425 23.47 3.26 42.58
C ILE A 425 22.71 2.24 41.70
N GLN A 426 21.98 1.30 42.31
CA GLN A 426 21.28 0.24 41.58
C GLN A 426 20.07 0.74 40.81
N GLY A 427 19.30 1.69 41.37
CA GLY A 427 18.11 2.24 40.73
C GLY A 427 18.41 2.86 39.36
N PRO A 428 19.29 3.87 39.28
CA PRO A 428 19.65 4.50 38.01
C PRO A 428 20.33 3.54 37.03
N PHE A 429 21.18 2.63 37.51
CA PHE A 429 21.79 1.61 36.65
C PHE A 429 20.75 0.69 35.99
N ALA A 430 19.69 0.33 36.70
CA ALA A 430 18.57 -0.43 36.12
C ALA A 430 17.85 0.35 35.01
N SER A 431 17.71 1.67 35.14
CA SER A 431 17.17 2.54 34.08
C SER A 431 18.08 2.59 32.86
N PHE A 432 19.40 2.74 33.05
CA PHE A 432 20.38 2.68 31.95
C PHE A 432 20.34 1.37 31.16
N ARG A 433 20.03 0.23 31.80
CA ARG A 433 19.89 -1.05 31.09
C ARG A 433 18.71 -1.09 30.12
N ARG A 434 17.72 -0.20 30.27
CA ARG A 434 16.57 -0.07 29.36
C ARG A 434 16.86 0.88 28.19
N VAL A 435 17.89 1.71 28.31
CA VAL A 435 18.28 2.66 27.25
C VAL A 435 18.96 1.89 26.11
N THR A 436 18.37 1.96 24.92
CA THR A 436 18.85 1.28 23.71
C THR A 436 19.84 2.12 22.88
N HIS A 437 20.16 3.33 23.33
CA HIS A 437 20.97 4.28 22.58
C HIS A 437 22.42 3.77 22.35
N PRO A 438 23.01 3.95 21.15
CA PRO A 438 24.36 3.45 20.82
C PRO A 438 25.48 3.94 21.75
N CYS A 439 25.30 5.10 22.41
CA CYS A 439 26.28 5.65 23.34
C CYS A 439 26.60 4.69 24.51
N MET A 440 25.69 3.79 24.87
CA MET A 440 25.88 2.82 25.94
C MET A 440 26.97 1.80 25.61
N ALA A 441 27.15 1.46 24.33
CA ALA A 441 28.22 0.59 23.86
C ALA A 441 29.57 1.31 23.64
N GLY A 442 29.56 2.64 23.68
CA GLY A 442 30.74 3.49 23.51
C GLY A 442 31.71 3.44 24.70
N ALA A 443 32.84 4.14 24.57
CA ALA A 443 33.88 4.19 25.60
C ALA A 443 33.35 4.73 26.95
N GLU A 444 32.54 5.78 26.92
CA GLU A 444 31.93 6.37 28.12
C GLU A 444 30.94 5.42 28.81
N GLY A 445 30.10 4.70 28.05
CA GLY A 445 29.18 3.71 28.60
C GLY A 445 29.89 2.51 29.23
N LYS A 446 30.97 2.02 28.60
CA LYS A 446 31.83 0.98 29.19
C LYS A 446 32.52 1.46 30.47
N ARG A 447 33.04 2.68 30.47
CA ARG A 447 33.66 3.31 31.65
C ARG A 447 32.67 3.45 32.81
N MET A 448 31.45 3.89 32.52
CA MET A 448 30.36 3.98 33.50
C MET A 448 30.05 2.60 34.12
N THR A 449 29.95 1.57 33.28
CA THR A 449 29.67 0.19 33.72
C THR A 449 30.78 -0.36 34.61
N GLN A 450 32.04 -0.22 34.19
CA GLN A 450 33.19 -0.64 35.00
C GLN A 450 33.21 0.06 36.35
N LYS A 451 32.99 1.38 36.36
CA LYS A 451 33.00 2.18 37.58
C LYS A 451 31.90 1.79 38.57
N TYR A 452 30.74 1.39 38.04
CA TYR A 452 29.64 0.86 38.83
C TYR A 452 29.98 -0.51 39.43
N GLU A 453 30.59 -1.41 38.65
CA GLU A 453 31.05 -2.72 39.13
C GLU A 453 32.13 -2.58 40.22
N ASP A 454 33.10 -1.69 40.02
CA ASP A 454 34.13 -1.37 41.01
C ASP A 454 33.49 -0.89 42.32
N MET A 455 32.52 0.02 42.24
CA MET A 455 31.80 0.52 43.42
C MET A 455 30.97 -0.55 44.12
N LEU A 456 30.31 -1.43 43.37
CA LEU A 456 29.60 -2.57 43.95
C LEU A 456 30.54 -3.50 44.71
N SER A 457 31.71 -3.80 44.14
CA SER A 457 32.70 -4.67 44.78
C SER A 457 33.25 -4.08 46.08
N LEU A 458 33.33 -2.74 46.19
CA LEU A 458 33.73 -2.04 47.40
C LEU A 458 32.65 -2.10 48.48
N LEU A 459 31.37 -2.05 48.11
CA LEU A 459 30.23 -2.10 49.03
C LEU A 459 29.88 -3.54 49.50
N GLU A 460 30.48 -4.57 48.90
CA GLU A 460 30.32 -5.98 49.28
C GLU A 460 31.41 -6.49 50.23
N LYS A 461 32.47 -5.70 50.45
CA LYS A 461 33.48 -5.92 51.49
C LYS A 461 32.98 -5.37 52.82
#